data_AF-A0A4U9D6A2-F1
#
_entry.id   AF-A0A4U9D6A2-F1
#
_cell.length_a   1.000
_cell.length_b   1.000
_cell.length_c   1.000
_cell.angle_alpha   90.00
_cell.angle_beta   90.00
_cell.angle_gamma   90.00
#
_symmetry.space_group_name_H-M   'P 1'
#
loop_
_entity.id
_entity.type
_entity.pdbx_description
1 polymer ?
#
loop_
_entity_poly.entity_id
_entity_poly.type
_entity_poly.pdbx_seq_one_letter_code
_entity_poly.pdbx_strand_id
1 'polypeptide(L)'
;MAGRGTDIVLGGSWQAEVAALEDPTPEADRPRSKADWQVRHEAVLASGGLHIIGTERHESRRIDNQLRGRSGRQGDAGSSRFYLSMEDALMRIFASDRVSGMDA
;
A
#
# COMPACT_ATOMS: atom_id res chain seq x y z
N MET A 1 -4.66 -0.98 -10.51
CA MET A 1 -3.32 -1.58 -10.30
C MET A 1 -3.27 -2.95 -10.94
N ALA A 2 -2.24 -3.26 -11.72
CA ALA A 2 -2.08 -4.58 -12.33
C ALA A 2 -1.39 -5.56 -11.34
N GLY A 3 -2.12 -6.58 -10.89
CA GLY A 3 -1.58 -7.78 -10.23
C GLY A 3 -0.99 -7.62 -8.81
N ARG A 4 -0.21 -8.64 -8.39
CA ARG A 4 0.46 -8.73 -7.06
C ARG A 4 1.40 -7.56 -6.79
N GLY A 5 2.04 -7.04 -7.86
CA GLY A 5 3.05 -5.98 -7.89
C GLY A 5 4.27 -6.21 -7.01
N THR A 6 5.15 -5.22 -6.99
CA THR A 6 6.39 -5.22 -6.21
C THR A 6 6.12 -5.08 -4.71
N ASP A 7 6.91 -5.79 -3.91
CA ASP A 7 6.84 -5.72 -2.46
C ASP A 7 7.29 -4.35 -1.95
N ILE A 8 6.48 -3.74 -1.08
CA ILE A 8 6.78 -2.45 -0.45
C ILE A 8 7.49 -2.75 0.86
N VAL A 9 8.77 -2.40 0.94
CA VAL A 9 9.57 -2.54 2.17
C VAL A 9 9.39 -1.27 3.00
N LEU A 10 8.87 -1.42 4.23
CA LEU A 10 8.71 -0.29 5.15
C LEU A 10 10.08 0.28 5.54
N GLY A 11 10.21 1.61 5.47
CA GLY A 11 11.49 2.30 5.68
C GLY A 11 12.38 2.39 4.42
N GLY A 12 11.97 1.79 3.30
CA GLY A 12 12.75 1.76 2.05
C GLY A 12 13.54 0.45 1.88
N SER A 13 14.16 0.27 0.70
CA SER A 13 15.01 -0.89 0.42
C SER A 13 16.47 -0.50 0.58
N TRP A 14 17.08 -0.87 1.71
CA TRP A 14 18.52 -0.64 1.93
C TRP A 14 19.38 -1.38 0.89
N GLN A 15 18.89 -2.49 0.36
CA GLN A 15 19.57 -3.19 -0.74
C GLN A 15 19.61 -2.34 -2.01
N ALA A 16 18.52 -1.63 -2.31
CA ALA A 16 18.47 -0.73 -3.46
C ALA A 16 19.37 0.50 -3.25
N GLU A 17 19.45 1.02 -2.02
CA GLU A 17 20.36 2.12 -1.67
C GLU A 17 21.82 1.73 -1.87
N VAL A 18 22.23 0.55 -1.39
CA VAL A 18 23.60 0.03 -1.58
C VAL A 18 23.89 -0.24 -3.07
N ALA A 19 22.91 -0.75 -3.82
CA ALA A 19 23.07 -1.03 -5.25
C ALA A 19 23.18 0.24 -6.11
N ALA A 20 22.78 1.40 -5.59
CA ALA A 20 22.88 2.68 -6.27
C ALA A 20 24.22 3.41 -6.05
N LEU A 21 25.10 2.88 -5.19
CA LEU A 21 26.44 3.42 -4.97
C LEU A 21 27.36 3.06 -6.14
N GLU A 22 28.21 4.00 -6.58
CA GLU A 22 29.13 3.79 -7.70
C GLU A 22 30.27 2.81 -7.38
N ASP A 23 30.79 2.85 -6.15
CA ASP A 23 31.83 1.93 -5.65
C ASP A 23 31.53 1.50 -4.21
N PRO A 24 30.55 0.60 -4.01
CA PRO A 24 30.13 0.19 -2.67
C PRO A 24 31.20 -0.68 -2.02
N THR A 25 31.64 -0.32 -0.82
CA THR A 25 32.46 -1.20 0.01
C THR A 25 31.55 -2.10 0.84
N PRO A 26 31.41 -3.40 0.52
CA PRO A 26 30.37 -4.25 1.13
C PRO A 26 30.49 -4.38 2.65
N GLU A 27 31.72 -4.35 3.18
CA GLU A 27 32.01 -4.48 4.61
C GLU A 27 31.59 -3.24 5.41
N ALA A 28 31.55 -2.05 4.80
CA ALA A 28 31.23 -0.79 5.47
C ALA A 28 29.81 -0.30 5.13
N ASP A 29 29.41 -0.34 3.86
CA ASP A 29 28.19 0.29 3.39
C ASP A 29 26.93 -0.52 3.69
N ARG A 30 27.02 -1.86 3.67
CA ARG A 30 25.89 -2.72 4.03
C ARG A 30 25.47 -2.57 5.49
N PRO A 31 26.37 -2.70 6.50
CA PRO A 31 25.95 -2.55 7.89
C PRO A 31 25.48 -1.13 8.20
N ARG A 32 26.09 -0.10 7.61
CA ARG A 32 25.64 1.30 7.75
C ARG A 32 24.23 1.49 7.21
N SER A 33 24.00 1.15 5.94
CA SER A 33 22.68 1.31 5.30
C SER A 33 21.60 0.49 6.00
N LYS A 34 21.96 -0.71 6.48
CA LYS A 34 21.04 -1.56 7.26
C LYS A 34 20.68 -0.94 8.62
N ALA A 35 21.65 -0.32 9.31
CA ALA A 35 21.38 0.37 10.56
C ALA A 35 20.48 1.60 10.34
N ASP A 36 20.76 2.40 9.33
CA ASP A 36 19.94 3.56 8.96
C ASP A 36 18.53 3.15 8.52
N TRP A 37 18.41 2.02 7.83
CA TRP A 37 17.13 1.41 7.48
C TRP A 37 16.36 0.92 8.70
N GLN A 38 17.02 0.29 9.68
CA GLN A 38 16.37 -0.22 10.88
C GLN A 38 15.64 0.91 11.64
N VAL A 39 16.31 2.05 11.82
CA VAL A 39 15.73 3.25 12.46
C VAL A 39 14.49 3.74 11.69
N ARG A 40 14.57 3.84 10.36
CA ARG A 40 13.44 4.23 9.51
C ARG A 40 12.29 3.22 9.55
N HIS A 41 12.63 1.93 9.52
CA HIS A 41 11.68 0.84 9.52
C HIS A 41 10.86 0.84 10.82
N GLU A 42 11.53 0.94 11.97
CA GLU A 42 10.89 1.07 13.28
C GLU A 42 10.02 2.32 13.39
N ALA A 43 10.51 3.47 12.89
CA ALA A 43 9.73 4.71 12.87
C ALA A 43 8.44 4.58 12.03
N VAL A 44 8.52 3.91 10.87
CA VAL A 44 7.35 3.65 10.02
C VAL A 44 6.37 2.70 10.70
N LEU A 45 6.86 1.61 11.31
CA LEU A 45 6.01 0.69 12.08
C LEU A 45 5.31 1.39 13.25
N ALA A 46 6.04 2.21 14.02
CA ALA A 46 5.50 3.01 15.11
C ALA A 46 4.43 4.02 14.64
N SER A 47 4.55 4.49 13.40
CA SER A 47 3.57 5.37 12.75
C SER A 47 2.32 4.64 12.24
N GLY A 48 2.22 3.32 12.44
CA GLY A 48 1.10 2.49 11.97
C GLY A 48 1.34 1.82 10.62
N GLY A 49 2.55 1.89 10.10
CA GLY A 49 2.98 1.24 8.86
C GLY A 49 2.34 1.81 7.58
N LEU A 50 2.20 0.98 6.56
CA LEU A 50 1.67 1.43 5.26
C LEU A 50 0.15 1.63 5.32
N HIS A 51 -0.31 2.85 5.03
CA HIS A 51 -1.72 3.15 4.83
C HIS A 51 -2.10 3.12 3.36
N ILE A 52 -3.09 2.30 3.01
CA ILE A 52 -3.63 2.20 1.65
C ILE A 52 -4.90 3.05 1.55
N ILE A 53 -4.90 4.00 0.61
CA ILE A 53 -6.07 4.80 0.27
C ILE A 53 -6.59 4.34 -1.09
N GLY A 54 -7.80 3.79 -1.12
CA GLY A 54 -8.55 3.61 -2.36
C GLY A 54 -9.43 4.84 -2.58
N THR A 55 -9.25 5.54 -3.69
CA THR A 55 -10.05 6.72 -4.04
C THR A 55 -11.40 6.35 -4.64
N GLU A 56 -11.52 5.13 -5.16
CA GLU A 56 -12.71 4.55 -5.75
C GLU A 56 -12.73 3.04 -5.47
N ARG A 57 -13.83 2.39 -5.83
CA ARG A 57 -13.98 0.92 -5.76
C ARG A 57 -14.07 0.33 -7.15
N HIS A 58 -13.37 -0.78 -7.36
CA HIS A 58 -13.51 -1.54 -8.59
C HIS A 58 -14.77 -2.41 -8.56
N GLU A 59 -15.40 -2.63 -9.71
CA GLU A 59 -16.46 -3.64 -9.89
C GLU A 59 -16.05 -5.03 -9.37
N SER A 60 -14.77 -5.38 -9.50
CA SER A 60 -14.22 -6.63 -8.97
C SER A 60 -13.58 -6.40 -7.61
N ARG A 61 -14.20 -6.93 -6.56
CA ARG A 61 -13.64 -6.95 -5.19
C ARG A 61 -12.25 -7.58 -5.12
N ARG A 62 -11.90 -8.46 -6.06
CA ARG A 62 -10.57 -9.09 -6.13
C ARG A 62 -9.49 -8.03 -6.34
N ILE A 63 -9.72 -7.01 -7.16
CA ILE A 63 -8.74 -5.95 -7.45
C ILE A 63 -8.57 -5.05 -6.23
N ASP A 64 -9.67 -4.71 -5.55
CA ASP A 64 -9.61 -3.97 -4.28
C ASP A 64 -8.82 -4.71 -3.21
N ASN A 65 -9.03 -6.03 -3.10
CA ASN A 65 -8.31 -6.86 -2.14
C ASN A 65 -6.82 -6.98 -2.49
N GLN A 66 -6.45 -6.93 -3.77
CA GLN A 66 -5.05 -6.83 -4.19
C GLN A 66 -4.40 -5.52 -3.74
N LEU A 67 -5.10 -4.39 -3.87
CA LEU A 67 -4.63 -3.10 -3.38
C LEU A 67 -4.51 -3.11 -1.85
N ARG A 68 -5.51 -3.63 -1.14
CA ARG A 68 -5.51 -3.78 0.32
C ARG A 68 -4.36 -4.66 0.82
N GLY A 69 -4.10 -5.77 0.15
CA GLY A 69 -3.06 -6.74 0.51
C GLY A 69 -1.62 -6.25 0.33
N ARG A 70 -1.42 -4.97 -0.01
CA ARG A 70 -0.09 -4.35 -0.06
C ARG A 70 0.37 -3.84 1.31
N SER A 71 -0.55 -3.49 2.20
CA SER A 71 -0.24 -3.17 3.61
C SER A 71 -0.26 -4.43 4.48
N GLY A 72 0.41 -4.37 5.64
CA GLY A 72 0.32 -5.40 6.68
C GLY A 72 0.92 -6.74 6.29
N ARG A 73 1.99 -6.71 5.48
CA ARG A 73 2.67 -7.93 5.04
C ARG A 73 3.56 -8.46 6.14
N GLN A 74 3.70 -9.79 6.23
CA GLN A 74 4.53 -10.47 7.24
C GLN A 74 4.17 -10.13 8.71
N GLY A 75 2.97 -9.60 8.95
CA GLY A 75 2.55 -9.18 10.29
C GLY A 75 2.89 -7.72 10.63
N ASP A 76 3.43 -6.95 9.67
CA ASP A 76 3.69 -5.52 9.84
C ASP A 76 2.40 -4.76 10.19
N ALA A 77 2.56 -3.64 10.91
CA ALA A 77 1.48 -2.68 11.05
C ALA A 77 1.07 -2.16 9.67
N GLY A 78 -0.22 -1.95 9.47
CA GLY A 78 -0.74 -1.43 8.22
C GLY A 78 -2.24 -1.23 8.30
N SER A 79 -2.75 -0.38 7.42
CA SER A 79 -4.18 -0.08 7.38
C SER A 79 -4.63 0.22 5.97
N SER A 80 -5.93 0.06 5.73
CA SER A 80 -6.52 0.36 4.43
C SER A 80 -7.86 1.04 4.60
N ARG A 81 -8.11 2.08 3.81
CA ARG A 81 -9.41 2.76 3.74
C ARG A 81 -9.74 3.07 2.30
N PHE A 82 -11.00 2.88 1.94
CA PHE A 82 -11.51 3.24 0.64
C PHE A 82 -12.56 4.32 0.84
N TYR A 83 -12.51 5.32 -0.02
CA TYR A 83 -13.49 6.38 -0.12
C TYR A 83 -14.27 6.18 -1.43
N LEU A 84 -15.54 6.56 -1.41
CA LEU A 84 -16.41 6.52 -2.58
C LEU A 84 -17.21 7.81 -2.63
N SER A 85 -17.50 8.27 -3.84
CA SER A 85 -18.49 9.30 -4.12
C SER A 85 -19.75 8.69 -4.73
N MET A 86 -20.89 9.38 -4.58
CA MET A 86 -22.12 9.03 -5.29
C MET A 86 -21.98 9.16 -6.82
N GLU A 87 -21.01 9.97 -7.27
CA GLU A 87 -20.75 10.21 -8.69
C GLU A 87 -19.86 9.14 -9.35
N ASP A 88 -19.29 8.23 -8.55
CA ASP A 88 -18.36 7.20 -9.01
C ASP A 88 -19.03 6.22 -9.98
N ALA A 89 -18.25 5.70 -10.93
CA ALA A 89 -18.73 4.77 -11.96
C ALA A 89 -19.44 3.54 -11.35
N LEU A 90 -18.91 3.00 -10.25
CA LEU A 90 -19.52 1.86 -9.55
C LEU A 90 -20.91 2.21 -9.01
N MET A 91 -21.09 3.40 -8.43
CA MET A 91 -22.37 3.83 -7.88
C MET A 91 -23.40 4.04 -8.98
N ARG A 92 -23.01 4.51 -10.18
CA ARG A 92 -23.91 4.67 -11.33
C ARG A 92 -24.53 3.34 -11.78
N ILE A 93 -23.78 2.24 -11.70
CA ILE A 93 -24.27 0.91 -12.06
C ILE A 93 -25.38 0.45 -11.10
N PHE A 94 -25.29 0.81 -9.81
CA PHE A 94 -26.24 0.37 -8.77
C PHE A 94 -27.30 1.42 -8.41
N ALA A 95 -27.16 2.67 -8.84
CA ALA A 95 -28.09 3.76 -8.53
C ALA A 95 -29.49 3.52 -9.14
N SER A 96 -29.58 2.87 -10.30
CA SER A 96 -30.88 2.59 -10.95
C SER A 96 -31.75 1.61 -10.16
N ASP A 97 -31.15 0.65 -9.44
CA ASP A 97 -31.89 -0.39 -8.73
C ASP A 97 -32.28 0.01 -7.30
N ARG A 98 -31.52 0.92 -6.65
CA ARG A 98 -31.78 1.31 -5.25
C ARG A 98 -32.56 2.62 -5.08
N VAL A 99 -32.47 3.57 -6.00
CA VAL A 99 -33.31 4.78 -5.94
C VAL A 99 -34.79 4.40 -6.11
N SER A 100 -35.08 3.38 -6.92
CA SER A 100 -36.42 2.79 -7.08
C SER A 100 -36.99 2.10 -5.81
N GLY A 101 -36.15 1.82 -4.81
CA GLY A 101 -36.53 1.08 -3.59
C GLY A 101 -36.42 1.88 -2.29
N MET A 102 -36.04 3.16 -2.35
CA MET A 102 -36.06 4.07 -1.19
C MET A 102 -37.27 5.03 -1.21
N ASP A 103 -38.04 5.05 -2.30
CA ASP A 103 -39.30 5.80 -2.48
C ASP A 103 -40.57 4.91 -2.29
N ALA A 104 -40.45 3.75 -1.64
CA ALA A 104 -41.57 2.83 -1.36
C ALA A 104 -41.67 2.47 0.13
#